data_AF-A0A3N5KWA0-F1
#
_entry.id   AF-A0A3N5KWA0-F1
#
_cell.length_a   1.000
_cell.length_b   1.000
_cell.length_c   1.000
_cell.angle_alpha   90.00
_cell.angle_beta   90.00
_cell.angle_gamma   90.00
#
_symmetry.space_group_name_H-M   'P 1'
#
loop_
_entity.id
_entity.type
_entity.pdbx_description
1 polymer ?
#
loop_
_entity_poly.entity_id
_entity_poly.type
_entity_poly.pdbx_seq_one_letter_code
_entity_poly.pdbx_strand_id
1 'polypeptide(L)'
;MHRRLAEPDAATIDELYGLEPVYEPAECRGHEALAAVSIRCPYCWESYDSSVDLTGGPGSYVEDCQVCCQPIEVTVDVGDSGELAGLRADRMD
;
A
#
# COMPACT_ATOMS: atom_id res chain seq x y z
N MET A 1 37.82 -14.22 10.03
CA MET A 1 38.44 -13.90 8.73
C MET A 1 37.33 -13.75 7.70
N HIS A 2 36.60 -12.63 7.74
CA HIS A 2 35.56 -12.34 6.74
C HIS A 2 36.25 -11.72 5.53
N ARG A 3 36.37 -12.50 4.46
CA ARG A 3 36.79 -11.99 3.15
C ARG A 3 35.67 -11.06 2.68
N ARG A 4 35.94 -9.76 2.57
CA ARG A 4 35.05 -8.85 1.83
C ARG A 4 34.95 -9.40 0.40
N LEU A 5 33.76 -9.82 0.00
CA LEU A 5 33.46 -9.99 -1.41
C LEU A 5 33.58 -8.59 -2.05
N ALA A 6 34.14 -8.52 -3.25
CA ALA A 6 34.09 -7.29 -4.03
C ALA A 6 32.61 -6.91 -4.20
N GLU A 7 32.28 -5.62 -4.02
CA GLU A 7 30.92 -5.13 -4.23
C GLU A 7 30.60 -5.30 -5.72
N PRO A 8 29.68 -6.22 -6.09
CA PRO A 8 29.30 -6.39 -7.49
C PRO A 8 28.60 -5.12 -7.97
N ASP A 9 28.85 -4.75 -9.23
CA ASP A 9 28.09 -3.68 -9.86
C ASP A 9 26.63 -4.11 -10.09
N ALA A 10 25.76 -3.14 -10.35
CA ALA A 10 24.34 -3.36 -10.52
C ALA A 10 24.01 -4.39 -11.62
N ALA A 11 24.75 -4.38 -12.73
CA ALA A 11 24.50 -5.32 -13.83
C ALA A 11 24.83 -6.77 -13.44
N THR A 12 25.91 -6.95 -12.66
CA THR A 12 26.27 -8.26 -12.10
C THR A 12 25.20 -8.79 -11.14
N ILE A 13 24.56 -7.91 -10.36
CA ILE A 13 23.44 -8.29 -9.47
C ILE A 13 22.24 -8.71 -10.31
N ASP A 14 21.87 -7.94 -11.32
CA ASP A 14 20.72 -8.21 -12.18
C ASP A 14 20.84 -9.56 -12.91
N GLU A 15 22.03 -9.87 -13.44
CA GLU A 15 22.30 -11.14 -14.12
C GLU A 15 22.28 -12.32 -13.13
N LEU A 16 22.91 -12.18 -11.95
CA LEU A 16 22.98 -13.24 -10.94
C LEU A 16 21.60 -13.62 -10.41
N TYR A 17 20.71 -12.65 -10.26
CA TYR A 17 19.37 -12.85 -9.71
C TYR A 17 18.27 -12.93 -10.77
N GLY A 18 18.62 -12.90 -12.07
CA GLY A 18 17.64 -12.99 -13.15
C GLY A 18 16.63 -11.84 -13.13
N LEU A 19 17.04 -10.66 -12.66
CA LEU A 19 16.27 -9.43 -12.69
C LEU A 19 16.31 -8.85 -14.10
N GLU A 20 15.89 -9.62 -15.11
CA GLU A 20 15.64 -9.04 -16.41
C GLU A 20 14.54 -7.98 -16.26
N PRO A 21 14.63 -6.81 -16.94
CA PRO A 21 13.53 -5.86 -16.94
C PRO A 21 12.40 -6.43 -17.81
N VAL A 22 11.59 -7.31 -17.26
CA VAL A 22 10.29 -7.66 -17.85
C VAL A 22 9.24 -6.69 -17.31
N TYR A 23 9.35 -5.45 -17.77
CA TYR A 23 8.23 -4.53 -17.82
C TYR A 23 8.41 -3.56 -18.97
N GLU A 24 7.61 -3.75 -20.02
CA GLU A 24 7.53 -2.85 -21.17
C GLU A 24 6.75 -1.57 -20.76
N PRO A 25 7.42 -0.42 -20.56
CA PRO A 25 6.84 0.72 -19.85
C PRO A 25 6.19 1.72 -20.80
N ALA A 26 5.15 1.29 -21.53
CA ALA A 26 4.36 2.23 -22.34
C ALA A 26 2.96 2.54 -21.80
N GLU A 27 2.34 1.70 -20.95
CA GLU A 27 0.97 2.00 -20.46
C GLU A 27 0.63 1.61 -19.03
N CYS A 28 1.62 1.33 -18.18
CA CYS A 28 1.34 1.43 -16.75
C CYS A 28 1.59 2.85 -16.29
N ARG A 29 0.61 3.69 -16.64
CA ARG A 29 0.34 4.91 -15.90
C ARG A 29 0.32 4.53 -14.43
N GLY A 30 1.16 5.19 -13.63
CA GLY A 30 1.45 4.80 -12.27
C GLY A 30 0.20 4.52 -11.45
N HIS A 31 0.35 3.58 -10.51
CA HIS A 31 -0.45 3.47 -9.30
C HIS A 31 -0.41 4.83 -8.56
N GLU A 32 -1.19 5.82 -9.00
CA GLU A 32 -1.16 7.20 -8.47
C GLU A 32 -2.52 7.62 -7.89
N ALA A 33 -3.34 6.66 -7.46
CA ALA A 33 -4.59 6.93 -6.74
C ALA A 33 -4.51 6.52 -5.26
N LEU A 34 -3.37 6.75 -4.61
CA LEU A 34 -3.23 6.59 -3.16
C LEU A 34 -3.65 7.89 -2.47
N ALA A 35 -4.72 7.84 -1.68
CA ALA A 35 -5.18 8.96 -0.87
C ALA A 35 -4.64 8.84 0.56
N ALA A 36 -3.96 9.89 1.04
CA ALA A 36 -3.58 10.01 2.44
C ALA A 36 -4.82 10.33 3.30
N VAL A 37 -5.06 9.54 4.34
CA VAL A 37 -6.23 9.68 5.22
C VAL A 37 -5.82 9.54 6.69
N SER A 38 -6.61 10.13 7.58
CA SER A 38 -6.50 9.89 9.02
C SER A 38 -7.62 8.98 9.46
N ILE A 39 -7.27 7.79 9.96
CA ILE A 39 -8.23 6.78 10.43
C ILE A 39 -8.24 6.80 11.95
N ARG A 40 -9.43 6.83 12.55
CA ARG A 40 -9.61 6.63 14.00
C ARG A 40 -9.99 5.19 14.28
N CYS A 41 -9.14 4.47 15.01
CA CYS A 41 -9.37 3.06 15.33
C CYS A 41 -10.63 2.86 16.19
N PRO A 42 -11.57 1.98 15.81
CA PRO A 42 -12.75 1.69 16.62
C PRO A 42 -12.46 0.82 17.86
N TYR A 43 -11.26 0.24 17.98
CA TYR A 43 -10.84 -0.55 19.15
C TYR A 43 -10.16 0.32 20.22
N CYS A 44 -9.03 0.94 19.89
CA CYS A 44 -8.23 1.72 20.85
C CYS A 44 -8.51 3.23 20.85
N TRP A 45 -9.34 3.71 19.91
CA TRP A 45 -9.70 5.14 19.75
C TRP A 45 -8.57 6.08 19.35
N GLU A 46 -7.40 5.55 19.03
CA GLU A 46 -6.27 6.34 18.54
C GLU A 46 -6.41 6.62 17.04
N SER A 47 -6.01 7.83 16.63
CA SER A 47 -5.95 8.22 15.22
C SER A 47 -4.54 8.03 14.67
N TYR A 48 -4.43 7.51 13.46
CA TYR A 48 -3.16 7.35 12.74
C TYR A 48 -3.34 7.68 11.26
N ASP A 49 -2.24 8.05 10.61
CA ASP A 49 -2.22 8.32 9.17
C ASP A 49 -2.07 7.00 8.40
N SER A 50 -2.88 6.80 7.38
CA SER A 50 -2.82 5.64 6.48
C SER A 50 -3.02 6.07 5.02
N SER A 51 -2.77 5.16 4.09
CA SER A 51 -2.93 5.38 2.66
C SER A 51 -3.96 4.43 2.09
N VAL A 52 -4.96 4.97 1.40
CA VAL A 52 -6.04 4.19 0.78
C VAL A 52 -5.81 4.11 -0.72
N ASP A 53 -5.85 2.90 -1.27
CA ASP A 53 -5.84 2.70 -2.72
C ASP A 53 -7.25 2.89 -3.32
N LEU A 54 -7.37 3.83 -4.25
CA LEU A 54 -8.62 4.13 -4.95
C LEU A 54 -8.66 3.53 -6.37
N THR A 55 -7.62 2.81 -6.81
CA THR A 55 -7.56 2.26 -8.17
C THR A 55 -8.59 1.17 -8.41
N GLY A 56 -8.98 0.45 -7.35
CA GLY A 56 -10.01 -0.58 -7.38
C GLY A 56 -11.46 -0.07 -7.39
N GLY A 57 -11.68 1.25 -7.27
CA GLY A 57 -13.02 1.81 -7.09
C GLY A 57 -13.57 1.59 -5.67
N PRO A 58 -14.91 1.72 -5.47
CA PRO A 58 -15.52 1.54 -4.15
C PRO A 58 -15.45 0.09 -3.68
N GLY A 59 -15.16 -0.12 -2.39
CA GLY A 59 -15.01 -1.46 -1.84
C GLY A 59 -14.65 -1.47 -0.35
N SER A 60 -14.41 -2.66 0.20
CA SER A 60 -13.86 -2.83 1.54
C SER A 60 -12.63 -3.73 1.54
N TYR A 61 -11.73 -3.48 2.49
CA TYR A 61 -10.55 -4.28 2.75
C TYR A 61 -10.26 -4.32 4.25
N VAL A 62 -9.43 -5.27 4.67
CA VAL A 62 -9.03 -5.41 6.07
C VAL A 62 -7.61 -4.91 6.25
N GLU A 63 -7.41 -4.02 7.23
CA GLU A 63 -6.11 -3.52 7.66
C GLU A 63 -6.02 -3.59 9.19
N ASP A 64 -4.85 -3.93 9.71
CA ASP A 64 -4.61 -3.92 11.15
C ASP A 64 -4.35 -2.50 11.67
N CYS A 65 -4.91 -2.16 12.83
CA CYS A 65 -4.60 -0.91 13.49
C CYS A 65 -3.10 -0.80 13.82
N GLN A 66 -2.44 0.27 13.36
CA GLN A 66 -1.00 0.51 13.60
C GLN A 66 -0.63 0.73 15.09
N VAL A 67 -1.62 0.91 15.96
CA VAL A 67 -1.44 1.13 17.40
C VAL A 67 -1.71 -0.15 18.19
N CYS A 68 -2.89 -0.76 18.00
CA CYS A 68 -3.34 -1.88 18.84
C CYS A 68 -3.37 -3.24 18.12
N CYS A 69 -2.97 -3.30 16.85
CA CYS A 69 -2.88 -4.52 16.05
C CYS A 69 -4.19 -5.34 16.04
N GLN A 70 -5.34 -4.65 16.03
CA GLN A 70 -6.64 -5.28 15.84
C GLN A 70 -7.11 -5.07 14.40
N PRO A 71 -7.72 -6.09 13.77
CA PRO A 71 -8.18 -6.01 12.39
C PRO A 71 -9.37 -5.07 12.28
N ILE A 72 -9.31 -4.12 11.35
CA ILE A 72 -10.36 -3.15 11.06
C ILE A 72 -10.82 -3.40 9.62
N GLU A 73 -12.14 -3.44 9.41
CA GLU A 73 -12.68 -3.37 8.05
C GLU A 73 -12.76 -1.90 7.64
N VAL A 74 -12.03 -1.54 6.58
CA VAL A 74 -12.04 -0.20 5.99
C VAL A 74 -12.91 -0.25 4.74
N THR A 75 -13.99 0.55 4.73
CA THR A 75 -14.87 0.71 3.56
C THR A 75 -14.61 2.06 2.92
N VAL A 76 -14.43 2.08 1.60
CA VAL A 76 -14.10 3.27 0.83
C VAL A 76 -15.14 3.51 -0.25
N ASP A 77 -15.63 4.74 -0.31
CA ASP A 77 -16.49 5.24 -1.36
C ASP A 77 -15.64 6.12 -2.29
N VAL A 78 -15.71 5.88 -3.60
CA VAL A 78 -14.95 6.60 -4.62
C VAL A 78 -15.93 7.38 -5.51
N GLY A 79 -15.64 8.66 -5.74
CA GLY A 79 -16.43 9.53 -6.62
C GLY A 79 -16.20 9.24 -8.11
N ASP A 80 -17.04 9.82 -8.97
CA ASP A 80 -16.98 9.60 -10.43
C ASP A 80 -15.65 10.07 -11.07
N SER A 81 -14.94 11.01 -10.44
CA SER A 81 -13.60 11.46 -10.88
C SER A 81 -12.44 10.70 -10.23
N GLY A 82 -12.72 9.65 -9.45
CA GLY A 82 -11.70 8.81 -8.81
C GLY A 82 -11.16 9.36 -7.48
N GLU A 83 -11.77 10.41 -6.93
CA GLU A 83 -11.44 10.94 -5.61
C GLU A 83 -12.12 10.15 -4.48
N LEU A 84 -11.53 10.20 -3.28
CA LEU A 84 -12.15 9.66 -2.08
C LEU A 84 -13.41 10.46 -1.72
N ALA A 85 -14.58 9.82 -1.82
CA ALA A 85 -15.86 10.41 -1.44
C ALA A 85 -16.25 10.10 0.01
N GLY A 86 -15.79 8.97 0.55
CA GLY A 86 -16.09 8.55 1.92
C GLY A 86 -15.20 7.42 2.41
N LEU A 87 -14.99 7.37 3.72
CA LEU A 87 -14.25 6.31 4.40
C LEU A 87 -14.94 5.95 5.71
N ARG A 88 -15.12 4.65 5.96
CA ARG A 88 -15.55 4.10 7.26
C ARG A 88 -14.54 3.07 7.74
N ALA A 89 -14.39 3.01 9.06
CA ALA A 89 -13.50 2.08 9.74
C ALA A 89 -14.30 1.40 10.85
N ASP A 90 -14.62 0.13 10.64
CA ASP A 90 -15.49 -0.66 11.49
C ASP A 90 -14.71 -1.82 12.11
N ARG A 91 -15.20 -2.32 13.26
CA ARG A 91 -14.59 -3.48 13.90
C ARG A 91 -14.84 -4.71 13.04
N MET A 92 -13.79 -5.49 12.75
CA MET A 92 -13.95 -6.81 12.16
C MET A 92 -14.32 -7.78 13.29
N ASP A 93 -15.57 -8.25 13.28
CA ASP A 93 -16.10 -9.23 14.24
C ASP A 93 -15.76 -10.69 13.83
#